data_AF-A0A1B1S4Z0-F1
#
_entry.id   AF-A0A1B1S4Z0-F1
#
_cell.length_a   1.000
_cell.length_b   1.000
_cell.length_c   1.000
_cell.angle_alpha   90.00
_cell.angle_beta   90.00
_cell.angle_gamma   90.00
#
_symmetry.space_group_name_H-M   'P 1'
#
loop_
_entity.id
_entity.type
_entity.pdbx_description
1 polymer ?
#
loop_
_entity_poly.entity_id
_entity_poly.type
_entity_poly.pdbx_seq_one_letter_code
_entity_poly.pdbx_strand_id
1 'polypeptide(L)'
;MGCNQESNELTKEELETIYPEEVRKELEKVNKAEETEIIEEDSTSDETEVTAESSIQNKESNSEKFEALPMDTQVALLTPYYDERGEPQLISEGMYFILYGLDENSIFIQVHSGAGTGHPVYMIERKGDTFNLVDGVINMGMSGYELIDPPQVSVTIDELMADYENNPALYDASAANTDTDQFDLDSFNQMKVLAEETANSIETENATEITESSPDQAMFVNGVLYSGETLEEMSSAEELRAQGYEVHELTAEKFDKLRQDMDEFGITNENLHEYYLSNY
;
A
#
# COMPACT_ATOMS: atom_id res chain seq x y z
N MET A 1 8.17 -8.64 -37.15
CA MET A 1 9.56 -9.00 -36.78
C MET A 1 9.61 -8.91 -35.27
N GLY A 2 9.80 -10.05 -34.60
CA GLY A 2 9.82 -10.13 -33.13
C GLY A 2 11.17 -9.74 -32.57
N CYS A 3 11.17 -9.09 -31.40
CA CYS A 3 12.33 -8.93 -30.55
C CYS A 3 12.12 -9.84 -29.32
N ASN A 4 12.92 -10.90 -29.24
CA ASN A 4 13.11 -11.69 -28.04
C ASN A 4 13.99 -10.87 -27.07
N GLN A 5 13.53 -10.66 -25.84
CA GLN A 5 14.42 -10.36 -24.72
C GLN A 5 14.72 -11.70 -24.03
N GLU A 6 15.97 -12.13 -24.13
CA GLU A 6 16.50 -13.23 -23.33
C GLU A 6 16.68 -12.74 -21.89
N SER A 7 15.95 -13.37 -20.96
CA SER A 7 16.16 -13.29 -19.53
C SER A 7 17.47 -13.99 -19.17
N ASN A 8 18.40 -13.22 -18.59
CA ASN A 8 19.69 -13.71 -18.12
C ASN A 8 19.49 -14.37 -16.74
N GLU A 9 19.06 -15.64 -16.72
CA GLU A 9 19.10 -16.47 -15.52
C GLU A 9 20.52 -17.04 -15.35
N LEU A 10 21.18 -16.67 -14.26
CA LEU A 10 22.50 -17.20 -13.88
C LEU A 10 22.39 -18.68 -13.54
N THR A 11 23.32 -19.47 -14.04
CA THR A 11 23.30 -20.93 -13.88
C THR A 11 23.81 -21.35 -12.50
N LYS A 12 23.39 -22.54 -12.05
CA LYS A 12 23.77 -23.12 -10.75
C LYS A 12 25.30 -23.23 -10.54
N GLU A 13 26.07 -23.40 -11.63
CA GLU A 13 27.54 -23.42 -11.59
C GLU A 13 28.16 -22.03 -11.32
N GLU A 14 27.46 -20.95 -11.66
CA GLU A 14 27.91 -19.57 -11.40
C GLU A 14 27.65 -19.14 -9.95
N LEU A 15 26.65 -19.70 -9.28
CA LEU A 15 26.40 -19.46 -7.85
C LEU A 15 27.43 -20.15 -6.94
N GLU A 16 27.93 -21.33 -7.32
CA GLU A 16 28.93 -22.10 -6.54
C GLU A 16 30.31 -21.42 -6.50
N THR A 17 30.61 -20.51 -7.43
CA THR A 17 31.89 -19.80 -7.48
C THR A 17 31.90 -18.50 -6.67
N ILE A 18 30.74 -17.93 -6.32
CA ILE A 18 30.64 -16.62 -5.66
C ILE A 18 30.48 -16.76 -4.13
N TYR A 19 29.83 -17.81 -3.62
CA TYR A 19 29.58 -18.01 -2.17
C TYR A 19 29.86 -19.45 -1.67
N PRO A 20 31.15 -19.89 -1.64
CA PRO A 20 31.49 -21.26 -1.27
C PRO A 20 31.29 -21.63 0.22
N GLU A 21 31.14 -20.65 1.12
CA GLU A 21 30.96 -20.89 2.57
C GLU A 21 29.48 -21.07 2.97
N GLU A 22 28.54 -20.35 2.34
CA GLU A 22 27.12 -20.38 2.71
C GLU A 22 26.42 -21.65 2.24
N VAL A 23 26.74 -22.13 1.02
CA VAL A 23 26.23 -23.42 0.51
C VAL A 23 26.74 -24.60 1.34
N ARG A 24 27.97 -24.52 1.87
CA ARG A 24 28.54 -25.57 2.75
C ARG A 24 27.81 -25.66 4.08
N LYS A 25 27.36 -24.52 4.62
CA LYS A 25 26.64 -24.45 5.90
C LYS A 25 25.20 -24.98 5.80
N GLU A 26 24.55 -24.84 4.64
CA GLU A 26 23.25 -25.46 4.39
C GLU A 26 23.35 -26.97 4.12
N LEU A 27 24.36 -27.44 3.38
CA LEU A 27 24.57 -28.88 3.14
C LEU A 27 24.93 -29.66 4.41
N GLU A 28 25.64 -29.06 5.37
CA GLU A 28 25.88 -29.69 6.69
C GLU A 28 24.62 -29.75 7.58
N LYS A 29 23.61 -28.88 7.36
CA LYS A 29 22.32 -28.97 8.06
C LYS A 29 21.44 -30.08 7.50
N VAL A 30 21.48 -30.33 6.19
CA VAL A 30 20.71 -31.40 5.56
C VAL A 30 21.29 -32.79 5.88
N ASN A 31 22.61 -32.95 5.89
CA ASN A 31 23.25 -34.25 6.19
C ASN A 31 23.28 -34.64 7.68
N LYS A 32 22.86 -33.77 8.60
CA LYS A 32 22.79 -34.07 10.04
C LYS A 32 21.37 -34.36 10.55
N ALA A 33 20.37 -34.34 9.66
CA ALA A 33 18.99 -34.66 9.97
C ALA A 33 18.52 -36.05 9.46
N GLU A 34 19.36 -36.77 8.70
CA GLU A 34 19.03 -38.09 8.13
C GLU A 34 19.78 -39.29 8.76
N GLU A 35 20.35 -39.15 9.95
CA GLU A 35 20.94 -40.29 10.69
C GLU A 35 20.51 -40.31 12.16
N THR A 36 19.24 -40.60 12.46
CA THR A 36 18.83 -41.38 13.65
C THR A 36 17.33 -41.72 13.61
N GLU A 37 16.97 -42.81 12.95
CA GLU A 37 15.99 -43.81 13.40
C GLU A 37 15.76 -44.83 12.27
N ILE A 38 16.64 -45.81 12.17
CA ILE A 38 16.28 -47.12 11.60
C ILE A 38 16.64 -48.15 12.65
N ILE A 39 15.59 -48.65 13.29
CA ILE A 39 15.59 -49.82 14.15
C ILE A 39 15.89 -51.03 13.27
N GLU A 40 17.05 -51.66 13.47
CA GLU A 40 17.29 -53.03 13.02
C GLU A 40 16.51 -54.00 13.92
N GLU A 41 15.44 -54.59 13.41
CA GLU A 41 14.99 -55.91 13.86
C GLU A 41 14.81 -56.82 12.63
N ASP A 42 15.75 -57.77 12.51
CA ASP A 42 15.78 -58.82 11.51
C ASP A 42 14.96 -60.03 11.99
N SER A 43 13.88 -60.29 11.26
CA SER A 43 13.31 -61.59 10.89
C SER A 43 13.26 -62.74 11.91
N THR A 44 12.04 -63.13 12.31
CA THR A 44 11.58 -64.54 12.19
C THR A 44 10.06 -64.68 12.26
N SER A 45 9.53 -65.48 11.33
CA SER A 45 8.18 -66.04 11.14
C SER A 45 7.18 -65.99 12.32
N ASP A 46 5.93 -65.58 12.06
CA ASP A 46 4.82 -66.52 11.82
C ASP A 46 3.51 -65.79 11.47
N GLU A 47 2.64 -66.52 10.78
CA GLU A 47 1.33 -66.16 10.25
C GLU A 47 0.41 -65.37 11.19
N THR A 48 -0.18 -64.25 10.73
CA THR A 48 -1.61 -63.97 10.95
C THR A 48 -2.13 -62.85 10.03
N GLU A 49 -3.18 -63.22 9.30
CA GLU A 49 -4.06 -62.39 8.48
C GLU A 49 -4.73 -61.29 9.33
N VAL A 50 -4.43 -60.02 9.04
CA VAL A 50 -5.33 -58.91 9.39
C VAL A 50 -5.35 -57.95 8.22
N THR A 51 -6.46 -58.00 7.48
CA THR A 51 -6.88 -57.01 6.49
C THR A 51 -6.91 -55.64 7.18
N ALA A 52 -5.85 -54.85 7.02
CA ALA A 52 -5.86 -53.45 7.43
C ALA A 52 -6.79 -52.71 6.45
N GLU A 53 -8.05 -52.55 6.86
CA GLU A 53 -8.88 -51.45 6.38
C GLU A 53 -8.06 -50.18 6.51
N SER A 54 -7.61 -49.68 5.36
CA SER A 54 -6.90 -48.43 5.24
C SER A 54 -7.84 -47.33 5.71
N SER A 55 -7.71 -46.96 6.98
CA SER A 55 -8.30 -45.75 7.54
C SER A 55 -7.73 -44.59 6.75
N ILE A 56 -8.49 -44.11 5.76
CA ILE A 56 -8.32 -42.79 5.16
C ILE A 56 -8.61 -41.82 6.30
N GLN A 57 -7.58 -41.50 7.09
CA GLN A 57 -7.59 -40.32 7.93
C GLN A 57 -7.63 -39.15 6.95
N ASN A 58 -8.82 -38.60 6.73
CA ASN A 58 -9.01 -37.29 6.11
C ASN A 58 -8.19 -36.29 6.94
N LYS A 59 -6.95 -36.03 6.49
CA LYS A 59 -6.18 -34.90 6.98
C LYS A 59 -6.82 -33.68 6.33
N GLU A 60 -7.63 -32.96 7.10
CA GLU A 60 -8.29 -31.72 6.69
C GLU A 60 -7.22 -30.79 6.11
N SER A 61 -7.47 -30.29 4.90
CA SER A 61 -6.55 -29.40 4.20
C SER A 61 -6.48 -28.04 4.90
N ASN A 62 -5.36 -27.32 4.78
CA ASN A 62 -5.25 -25.98 5.36
C ASN A 62 -6.27 -25.00 4.76
N SER A 63 -6.68 -25.18 3.50
CA SER A 63 -7.79 -24.44 2.90
C SER A 63 -9.10 -24.66 3.65
N GLU A 64 -9.46 -25.91 3.95
CA GLU A 64 -10.69 -26.21 4.70
C GLU A 64 -10.63 -25.63 6.12
N LYS A 65 -9.47 -25.71 6.79
CA LYS A 65 -9.28 -25.12 8.11
C LYS A 65 -9.40 -23.61 8.10
N PHE A 66 -8.80 -22.94 7.11
CA PHE A 66 -8.86 -21.50 6.95
C PHE A 66 -10.29 -21.03 6.72
N GLU A 67 -11.02 -21.71 5.82
CA GLU A 67 -12.42 -21.40 5.54
C GLU A 67 -13.35 -21.65 6.73
N ALA A 68 -12.96 -22.53 7.66
CA ALA A 68 -13.67 -22.76 8.90
C ALA A 68 -13.44 -21.68 9.98
N LEU A 69 -12.42 -20.83 9.83
CA LEU A 69 -12.21 -19.70 10.74
C LEU A 69 -13.32 -18.66 10.56
N PRO A 70 -13.70 -17.91 11.61
CA PRO A 70 -14.57 -16.74 11.46
C PRO A 70 -13.99 -15.75 10.45
N MET A 71 -14.84 -15.10 9.66
CA MET A 71 -14.39 -14.18 8.62
C MET A 71 -13.52 -13.05 9.19
N ASP A 72 -13.89 -12.49 10.34
CA ASP A 72 -13.12 -11.45 11.02
C ASP A 72 -11.69 -11.93 11.34
N THR A 73 -11.52 -13.21 11.71
CA THR A 73 -10.21 -13.83 11.93
C THR A 73 -9.45 -14.03 10.63
N GLN A 74 -10.12 -14.47 9.55
CA GLN A 74 -9.51 -14.60 8.22
C GLN A 74 -8.97 -13.25 7.72
N VAL A 75 -9.75 -12.17 7.90
CA VAL A 75 -9.38 -10.80 7.55
C VAL A 75 -8.23 -10.29 8.42
N ALA A 76 -8.28 -10.51 9.74
CA ALA A 76 -7.21 -10.12 10.66
C ALA A 76 -5.88 -10.83 10.35
N LEU A 77 -5.91 -12.08 9.90
CA LEU A 77 -4.72 -12.82 9.43
C LEU A 77 -4.12 -12.21 8.17
N LEU A 78 -4.98 -11.76 7.27
CA LEU A 78 -4.61 -11.28 5.94
C LEU A 78 -4.03 -9.86 5.97
N THR A 79 -4.54 -9.01 6.87
CA THR A 79 -4.26 -7.57 6.89
C THR A 79 -2.78 -7.16 7.04
N PRO A 80 -1.97 -7.77 7.93
CA PRO A 80 -0.57 -7.37 8.15
C PRO A 80 0.32 -7.46 6.89
N TYR A 81 -0.05 -8.31 5.93
CA TYR A 81 0.69 -8.49 4.68
C TYR A 81 0.58 -7.32 3.71
N TYR A 82 -0.39 -6.42 3.94
CA TYR A 82 -0.70 -5.31 3.04
C TYR A 82 -0.65 -3.95 3.74
N ASP A 83 -0.85 -3.93 5.05
CA ASP A 83 -0.78 -2.72 5.87
C ASP A 83 -0.14 -3.03 7.23
N GLU A 84 1.03 -2.44 7.49
CA GLU A 84 1.76 -2.61 8.76
C GLU A 84 0.97 -2.12 9.99
N ARG A 85 -0.03 -1.25 9.81
CA ARG A 85 -0.93 -0.84 10.90
C ARG A 85 -1.88 -1.96 11.29
N GLY A 86 -2.05 -2.94 10.41
CA GLY A 86 -2.84 -4.15 10.59
C GLY A 86 -2.18 -5.23 11.44
N GLU A 87 -0.96 -5.00 11.94
CA GLU A 87 -0.27 -5.95 12.82
C GLU A 87 -1.18 -6.36 14.00
N PRO A 88 -1.28 -7.67 14.30
CA PRO A 88 -2.32 -8.19 15.18
C PRO A 88 -2.16 -7.71 16.64
N GLN A 89 -0.95 -7.35 17.07
CA GLN A 89 -0.77 -6.69 18.38
C GLN A 89 -1.44 -5.31 18.41
N LEU A 90 -1.31 -4.52 17.35
CA LEU A 90 -1.90 -3.18 17.28
C LEU A 90 -3.43 -3.24 17.20
N ILE A 91 -3.97 -4.21 16.46
CA ILE A 91 -5.41 -4.43 16.34
C ILE A 91 -5.98 -4.96 17.64
N SER A 92 -5.38 -5.97 18.26
CA SER A 92 -5.88 -6.53 19.54
C SER A 92 -5.83 -5.54 20.70
N GLU A 93 -4.88 -4.60 20.71
CA GLU A 93 -4.79 -3.52 21.69
C GLU A 93 -5.77 -2.35 21.41
N GLY A 94 -6.47 -2.39 20.28
CA GLY A 94 -7.45 -1.37 19.87
C GLY A 94 -6.81 -0.05 19.43
N MET A 95 -5.54 -0.06 19.05
CA MET A 95 -4.86 1.13 18.49
C MET A 95 -5.36 1.43 17.08
N TYR A 96 -5.62 0.38 16.32
CA TYR A 96 -6.26 0.42 15.01
C TYR A 96 -7.37 -0.63 14.97
N PHE A 97 -8.23 -0.50 13.97
CA PHE A 97 -9.32 -1.42 13.71
C PHE A 97 -9.43 -1.64 12.20
N ILE A 98 -9.92 -2.83 11.86
CA ILE A 98 -10.03 -3.27 10.47
C ILE A 98 -11.50 -3.20 10.08
N LEU A 99 -11.78 -2.47 9.00
CA LEU A 99 -13.06 -2.55 8.32
C LEU A 99 -12.87 -3.34 7.03
N TYR A 100 -13.82 -4.23 6.75
CA TYR A 100 -13.76 -4.99 5.51
C TYR A 100 -15.11 -5.17 4.82
N GLY A 101 -15.04 -5.31 3.50
CA GLY A 101 -16.16 -5.64 2.64
C GLY A 101 -15.86 -6.87 1.79
N LEU A 102 -16.91 -7.57 1.37
CA LEU A 102 -16.80 -8.80 0.58
C LEU A 102 -17.61 -8.67 -0.70
N ASP A 103 -17.01 -9.03 -1.83
CA ASP A 103 -17.70 -9.16 -3.11
C ASP A 103 -17.14 -10.34 -3.90
N GLU A 104 -17.94 -11.39 -4.12
CA GLU A 104 -17.57 -12.64 -4.82
C GLU A 104 -16.15 -13.17 -4.49
N ASN A 105 -15.15 -12.76 -5.27
CA ASN A 105 -13.74 -13.20 -5.17
C ASN A 105 -12.80 -12.13 -4.59
N SER A 106 -13.36 -11.03 -4.10
CA SER A 106 -12.64 -9.85 -3.66
C SER A 106 -12.97 -9.50 -2.21
N ILE A 107 -11.93 -9.12 -1.47
CA ILE A 107 -12.02 -8.59 -0.12
C ILE A 107 -11.48 -7.17 -0.17
N PHE A 108 -12.26 -6.23 0.36
CA PHE A 108 -11.85 -4.84 0.53
C PHE A 108 -11.44 -4.65 1.97
N ILE A 109 -10.24 -4.17 2.25
CA ILE A 109 -9.73 -4.00 3.62
C ILE A 109 -9.27 -2.56 3.82
N GLN A 110 -9.69 -1.95 4.92
CA GLN A 110 -9.20 -0.67 5.39
C GLN A 110 -8.76 -0.78 6.85
N VAL A 111 -7.52 -0.35 7.13
CA VAL A 111 -7.04 -0.20 8.51
C VAL A 111 -7.12 1.27 8.91
N HIS A 112 -7.84 1.55 10.00
CA HIS A 112 -7.98 2.92 10.47
C HIS A 112 -7.94 3.07 11.99
N SER A 113 -7.62 4.28 12.43
CA SER A 113 -7.51 4.65 13.86
C SER A 113 -8.74 5.41 14.36
N GLY A 114 -9.79 5.52 13.53
CA GLY A 114 -11.01 6.28 13.83
C GLY A 114 -11.03 7.72 13.33
N ALA A 115 -9.94 8.19 12.71
CA ALA A 115 -9.90 9.45 11.98
C ALA A 115 -10.22 9.23 10.48
N GLY A 116 -10.93 10.16 9.85
CA GLY A 116 -11.66 9.93 8.59
C GLY A 116 -10.90 10.15 7.27
N THR A 117 -9.57 10.26 7.27
CA THR A 117 -8.75 10.51 6.06
C THR A 117 -7.37 9.87 6.20
N GLY A 118 -6.70 9.55 5.09
CA GLY A 118 -5.34 8.98 5.11
C GLY A 118 -5.28 7.47 5.37
N HIS A 119 -6.43 6.79 5.25
CA HIS A 119 -6.56 5.35 5.43
C HIS A 119 -6.91 4.70 4.08
N PRO A 120 -5.98 4.01 3.43
CA PRO A 120 -6.23 3.35 2.17
C PRO A 120 -7.21 2.20 2.33
N VAL A 121 -8.05 2.04 1.32
CA VAL A 121 -8.85 0.85 1.09
C VAL A 121 -8.11 0.03 0.04
N TYR A 122 -7.83 -1.23 0.36
CA TYR A 122 -7.13 -2.18 -0.49
C TYR A 122 -8.11 -3.19 -1.07
N MET A 123 -7.98 -3.52 -2.35
CA MET A 123 -8.72 -4.61 -3.01
C MET A 123 -7.82 -5.85 -3.14
N ILE A 124 -8.24 -6.94 -2.52
CA ILE A 124 -7.52 -8.21 -2.51
C ILE A 124 -8.34 -9.26 -3.25
N GLU A 125 -7.76 -9.89 -4.27
CA GLU A 125 -8.38 -10.97 -5.03
C GLU A 125 -7.91 -12.34 -4.55
N ARG A 126 -8.86 -13.24 -4.28
CA ARG A 126 -8.58 -14.65 -4.02
C ARG A 126 -8.53 -15.43 -5.34
N LYS A 127 -7.42 -16.13 -5.58
CA LYS A 127 -7.22 -17.05 -6.72
C LYS A 127 -6.80 -18.42 -6.18
N GLY A 128 -7.79 -19.29 -5.95
CA GLY A 128 -7.57 -20.57 -5.27
C GLY A 128 -7.11 -20.34 -3.83
N ASP A 129 -5.93 -20.85 -3.49
CA ASP A 129 -5.36 -20.78 -2.14
C ASP A 129 -4.38 -19.61 -1.96
N THR A 130 -4.50 -18.59 -2.82
CA THR A 130 -3.62 -17.41 -2.81
C THR A 130 -4.44 -16.13 -2.85
N PHE A 131 -4.07 -15.18 -1.99
CA PHE A 131 -4.58 -13.82 -1.95
C PHE A 131 -3.58 -12.88 -2.61
N ASN A 132 -4.06 -12.05 -3.53
CA ASN A 132 -3.23 -11.12 -4.28
C ASN A 132 -3.77 -9.71 -4.08
N LEU A 133 -2.91 -8.79 -3.68
CA LEU A 133 -3.27 -7.38 -3.63
C LEU A 133 -3.31 -6.81 -5.06
N VAL A 134 -4.45 -6.21 -5.43
CA VAL A 134 -4.70 -5.75 -6.80
C VAL A 134 -4.52 -4.24 -6.92
N ASP A 135 -5.20 -3.50 -6.05
CA ASP A 135 -5.25 -2.03 -6.10
C ASP A 135 -5.41 -1.46 -4.68
N GLY A 136 -5.10 -0.17 -4.53
CA GLY A 136 -5.47 0.59 -3.35
C GLY A 136 -5.91 2.01 -3.69
N VAL A 137 -6.83 2.54 -2.90
CA VAL A 137 -7.30 3.93 -3.02
C VAL A 137 -7.35 4.57 -1.64
N ILE A 138 -6.89 5.81 -1.53
CA ILE A 138 -6.87 6.56 -0.28
C ILE A 138 -7.71 7.84 -0.39
N ASN A 139 -8.52 8.11 0.64
CA ASN A 139 -9.22 9.38 0.78
C ASN A 139 -8.30 10.41 1.44
N MET A 140 -7.93 11.45 0.69
CA MET A 140 -7.06 12.55 1.11
C MET A 140 -7.85 13.77 1.63
N GLY A 141 -9.15 13.61 1.89
CA GLY A 141 -10.02 14.65 2.41
C GLY A 141 -10.41 15.66 1.34
N MET A 142 -10.04 16.93 1.53
CA MET A 142 -10.37 17.99 0.58
C MET A 142 -9.66 17.82 -0.77
N SER A 143 -8.52 17.13 -0.79
CA SER A 143 -7.78 16.83 -2.02
C SER A 143 -8.43 15.71 -2.85
N GLY A 144 -9.52 15.10 -2.37
CA GLY A 144 -10.21 14.02 -3.07
C GLY A 144 -9.59 12.65 -2.78
N TYR A 145 -9.47 11.82 -3.81
CA TYR A 145 -8.94 10.48 -3.72
C TYR A 145 -7.63 10.36 -4.49
N GLU A 146 -6.79 9.42 -4.07
CA GLU A 146 -5.54 9.12 -4.73
C GLU A 146 -5.42 7.60 -4.92
N LEU A 147 -4.93 7.19 -6.09
CA LEU A 147 -4.54 5.81 -6.33
C LEU A 147 -3.20 5.59 -5.64
N ILE A 148 -3.12 4.51 -4.87
CA ILE A 148 -1.84 4.10 -4.29
C ILE A 148 -1.38 2.83 -4.99
N ASP A 149 -0.08 2.75 -5.25
CA ASP A 149 0.54 1.53 -5.72
C ASP A 149 0.67 0.56 -4.54
N PRO A 150 -0.13 -0.52 -4.49
CA PRO A 150 -0.02 -1.46 -3.40
C PRO A 150 1.31 -2.22 -3.43
N PRO A 151 1.80 -2.67 -2.26
CA PRO A 151 2.90 -3.63 -2.22
C PRO A 151 2.49 -4.89 -3.01
N GLN A 152 3.32 -5.30 -3.97
CA GLN A 152 3.07 -6.47 -4.82
C GLN A 152 3.33 -7.75 -4.03
N VAL A 153 2.40 -8.08 -3.14
CA VAL A 153 2.47 -9.22 -2.21
C VAL A 153 1.37 -10.21 -2.54
N SER A 154 1.78 -11.47 -2.72
CA SER A 154 0.90 -12.62 -2.79
C SER A 154 1.08 -13.44 -1.52
N VAL A 155 -0.01 -13.86 -0.91
CA VAL A 155 0.00 -14.63 0.35
C VAL A 155 -0.80 -15.90 0.17
N THR A 156 -0.26 -17.02 0.60
CA THR A 156 -0.92 -18.33 0.52
C THR A 156 -1.68 -18.66 1.80
N ILE A 157 -2.71 -19.51 1.69
CA ILE A 157 -3.42 -20.01 2.88
C ILE A 157 -2.47 -20.76 3.82
N ASP A 158 -1.47 -21.47 3.30
CA ASP A 158 -0.49 -22.17 4.14
C ASP A 158 0.32 -21.20 5.02
N GLU A 159 0.71 -20.05 4.49
CA GLU A 159 1.40 -18.99 5.25
C GLU A 159 0.48 -18.40 6.32
N LEU A 160 -0.76 -18.06 5.95
CA LEU A 160 -1.75 -17.53 6.90
C LEU A 160 -2.04 -18.53 8.03
N MET A 161 -2.20 -19.81 7.70
CA MET A 161 -2.46 -20.84 8.70
C MET A 161 -1.25 -21.10 9.60
N ALA A 162 -0.02 -21.01 9.07
CA ALA A 162 1.18 -21.11 9.90
C ALA A 162 1.24 -19.97 10.95
N ASP A 163 0.90 -18.74 10.56
CA ASP A 163 0.84 -17.61 11.48
C ASP A 163 -0.25 -17.77 12.53
N TYR A 164 -1.44 -18.23 12.13
CA TYR A 164 -2.54 -18.51 13.04
C TYR A 164 -2.16 -19.59 14.06
N GLU A 165 -1.58 -20.71 13.62
CA GLU A 165 -1.19 -21.82 14.49
C GLU A 165 -0.08 -21.42 15.49
N ASN A 166 0.77 -20.45 15.14
CA ASN A 166 1.78 -19.92 16.04
C ASN A 166 1.19 -19.02 17.14
N ASN A 167 0.14 -18.23 16.84
CA ASN A 167 -0.43 -17.25 17.78
C ASN A 167 -1.97 -17.15 17.70
N PRO A 168 -2.74 -18.22 17.95
CA PRO A 168 -4.17 -18.24 17.66
C PRO A 168 -4.94 -17.22 18.51
N ALA A 169 -4.61 -17.15 19.81
CA ALA A 169 -5.26 -16.22 20.74
C ALA A 169 -5.06 -14.73 20.38
N LEU A 170 -3.96 -14.40 19.68
CA LEU A 170 -3.68 -13.03 19.26
C LEU A 170 -4.56 -12.64 18.07
N TYR A 171 -4.71 -13.53 17.10
CA TYR A 171 -5.59 -13.32 15.95
C TYR A 171 -7.07 -13.36 16.36
N ASP A 172 -7.46 -14.24 17.28
CA ASP A 172 -8.80 -14.25 17.86
C ASP A 172 -9.11 -12.94 18.60
N ALA A 173 -8.12 -12.35 19.29
CA ALA A 173 -8.28 -11.04 19.94
C ALA A 173 -8.33 -9.89 18.91
N SER A 174 -7.57 -9.99 17.82
CA SER A 174 -7.58 -9.00 16.72
C SER A 174 -8.92 -8.99 15.97
N ALA A 175 -9.52 -10.17 15.81
CA ALA A 175 -10.85 -10.32 15.21
C ALA A 175 -11.93 -9.52 15.97
N ALA A 176 -11.77 -9.30 17.28
CA ALA A 176 -12.71 -8.49 18.06
C ALA A 176 -12.72 -6.99 17.68
N ASN A 177 -11.66 -6.50 17.01
CA ASN A 177 -11.55 -5.15 16.47
C ASN A 177 -11.52 -5.15 14.93
N THR A 178 -12.10 -6.19 14.33
CA THR A 178 -12.31 -6.33 12.89
C THR A 178 -13.81 -6.43 12.65
N ASP A 179 -14.36 -5.57 11.79
CA ASP A 179 -15.81 -5.52 11.55
C ASP A 179 -16.11 -5.35 10.07
N THR A 180 -17.28 -5.83 9.67
CA THR A 180 -17.81 -5.62 8.33
C THR A 180 -18.22 -4.17 8.12
N ASP A 181 -17.93 -3.64 6.94
CA ASP A 181 -18.45 -2.35 6.46
C ASP A 181 -19.06 -2.52 5.06
N GLN A 182 -19.73 -1.49 4.56
CA GLN A 182 -20.43 -1.51 3.26
C GLN A 182 -19.48 -1.27 2.06
N PHE A 183 -18.22 -1.67 2.17
CA PHE A 183 -17.32 -1.66 1.02
C PHE A 183 -17.69 -2.77 0.04
N ASP A 184 -18.15 -2.40 -1.14
CA ASP A 184 -18.37 -3.31 -2.26
C ASP A 184 -17.56 -2.88 -3.48
N LEU A 185 -17.53 -3.74 -4.50
CA LEU A 185 -16.78 -3.47 -5.74
C LEU A 185 -17.25 -2.18 -6.43
N ASP A 186 -18.55 -1.87 -6.39
CA ASP A 186 -19.09 -0.65 -6.98
C ASP A 186 -18.59 0.60 -6.26
N SER A 187 -18.58 0.60 -4.93
CA SER A 187 -18.04 1.68 -4.10
C SER A 187 -16.54 1.85 -4.31
N PHE A 188 -15.78 0.75 -4.42
CA PHE A 188 -14.35 0.77 -4.68
C PHE A 188 -14.04 1.36 -6.07
N ASN A 189 -14.77 0.92 -7.10
CA ASN A 189 -14.63 1.46 -8.45
C ASN A 189 -14.99 2.95 -8.52
N GLN A 190 -15.98 3.41 -7.75
CA GLN A 190 -16.28 4.84 -7.64
C GLN A 190 -15.10 5.61 -7.03
N MET A 191 -14.48 5.08 -5.96
CA MET A 191 -13.28 5.70 -5.38
C MET A 191 -12.12 5.75 -6.39
N LYS A 192 -11.92 4.69 -7.18
CA LYS A 192 -10.91 4.67 -8.26
C LYS A 192 -11.17 5.72 -9.32
N VAL A 193 -12.41 5.82 -9.82
CA VAL A 193 -12.78 6.83 -10.81
C VAL A 193 -12.54 8.24 -10.27
N LEU A 194 -12.92 8.50 -9.01
CA LEU A 194 -12.65 9.80 -8.37
C LEU A 194 -11.15 10.07 -8.24
N ALA A 195 -10.34 9.04 -7.94
CA ALA A 195 -8.89 9.19 -7.88
C ALA A 195 -8.27 9.49 -9.25
N GLU A 196 -8.75 8.84 -10.31
CA GLU A 196 -8.36 9.13 -11.68
C GLU A 196 -8.80 10.54 -12.13
N GLU A 197 -9.99 10.99 -11.73
CA GLU A 197 -10.46 12.36 -11.98
C GLU A 197 -9.60 13.40 -11.24
N THR A 198 -9.24 13.14 -9.98
CA THR A 198 -8.31 13.98 -9.21
C THR A 198 -6.94 14.04 -9.89
N ALA A 199 -6.38 12.89 -10.30
CA ALA A 199 -5.10 12.84 -11.01
C ALA A 199 -5.17 13.59 -12.35
N ASN A 200 -6.25 13.42 -13.13
CA ASN A 200 -6.44 14.14 -14.39
C ASN A 200 -6.63 15.64 -14.17
N SER A 201 -7.30 16.09 -13.11
CA SER A 201 -7.41 17.52 -12.77
C SER A 201 -6.02 18.11 -12.46
N ILE A 202 -5.19 17.37 -11.72
CA ILE A 202 -3.81 17.77 -11.39
C ILE A 202 -2.92 17.73 -12.65
N GLU A 203 -3.06 16.73 -13.51
CA GLU A 203 -2.36 16.66 -14.79
C GLU A 203 -2.84 17.74 -15.75
N THR A 204 -4.11 18.14 -15.73
CA THR A 204 -4.58 19.25 -16.58
C THR A 204 -4.05 20.59 -16.07
N GLU A 205 -3.89 20.78 -14.76
CA GLU A 205 -3.23 21.96 -14.17
C GLU A 205 -1.71 21.96 -14.43
N ASN A 206 -1.04 20.80 -14.38
CA ASN A 206 0.40 20.66 -14.64
C ASN A 206 0.78 20.55 -16.13
N ALA A 207 -0.13 20.09 -16.99
CA ALA A 207 0.05 19.97 -18.45
C ALA A 207 -0.56 21.14 -19.23
N THR A 208 -1.20 22.10 -18.56
CA THR A 208 -1.01 23.49 -18.98
C THR A 208 0.46 23.84 -18.79
N GLU A 209 1.28 23.45 -19.77
CA GLU A 209 2.39 24.29 -20.19
C GLU A 209 1.84 25.71 -20.20
N ILE A 210 2.29 26.50 -19.23
CA ILE A 210 1.82 27.85 -18.98
C ILE A 210 2.26 28.66 -20.20
N THR A 211 1.40 28.64 -21.21
CA THR A 211 1.35 29.58 -22.31
C THR A 211 0.50 30.79 -21.92
N GLU A 212 0.16 30.93 -20.64
CA GLU A 212 -0.27 32.21 -20.11
C GLU A 212 0.91 33.16 -20.14
N SER A 213 0.77 34.20 -20.96
CA SER A 213 1.67 35.35 -20.93
C SER A 213 1.84 35.85 -19.50
N SER A 214 3.08 36.13 -19.10
CA SER A 214 3.40 36.74 -17.81
C SER A 214 2.43 37.90 -17.54
N PRO A 215 1.75 37.91 -16.38
CA PRO A 215 0.77 38.93 -16.08
C PRO A 215 1.44 40.31 -16.06
N ASP A 216 0.76 41.32 -16.59
CA ASP A 216 1.26 42.70 -16.60
C ASP A 216 1.55 43.23 -15.18
N GLN A 217 0.90 42.65 -14.16
CA GLN A 217 1.12 42.95 -12.74
C GLN A 217 0.99 41.70 -11.87
N ALA A 218 1.98 41.48 -11.00
CA ALA A 218 1.91 40.55 -9.89
C ALA A 218 2.47 41.22 -8.62
N MET A 219 1.92 40.91 -7.45
CA MET A 219 2.42 41.42 -6.17
C MET A 219 2.08 40.50 -5.00
N PHE A 220 2.93 40.50 -3.97
CA PHE A 220 2.56 39.95 -2.67
C PHE A 220 1.87 41.03 -1.83
N VAL A 221 0.75 40.69 -1.21
CA VAL A 221 0.06 41.51 -0.20
C VAL A 221 -0.05 40.71 1.09
N ASN A 222 0.63 41.14 2.15
CA ASN A 222 0.74 40.41 3.43
C ASN A 222 1.12 38.93 3.25
N GLY A 223 2.04 38.67 2.31
CA GLY A 223 2.54 37.32 2.04
C GLY A 223 1.69 36.44 1.13
N VAL A 224 0.55 36.94 0.64
CA VAL A 224 -0.25 36.24 -0.37
C VAL A 224 0.08 36.78 -1.76
N LEU A 225 0.40 35.89 -2.71
CA LEU A 225 0.70 36.24 -4.09
C LEU A 225 -0.58 36.51 -4.89
N TYR A 226 -0.62 37.62 -5.61
CA TYR A 226 -1.68 37.98 -6.55
C TYR A 226 -1.10 38.21 -7.94
N SER A 227 -1.74 37.64 -8.97
CA SER A 227 -1.48 37.82 -10.41
C SER A 227 -2.83 37.86 -11.16
N GLY A 228 -2.99 38.65 -12.22
CA GLY A 228 -4.27 38.76 -12.98
C GLY A 228 -4.80 37.39 -13.45
N GLU A 229 -6.10 37.10 -13.59
CA GLU A 229 -7.23 37.85 -14.19
C GLU A 229 -8.39 38.28 -13.26
N THR A 230 -8.34 38.15 -11.94
CA THR A 230 -9.40 38.72 -11.08
C THR A 230 -8.94 39.97 -10.35
N LEU A 231 -9.14 41.10 -11.03
CA LEU A 231 -8.76 42.43 -10.59
C LEU A 231 -9.81 43.47 -10.99
N GLU A 232 -11.10 43.14 -10.88
CA GLU A 232 -12.09 44.21 -10.69
C GLU A 232 -11.97 44.83 -9.27
N GLU A 233 -11.11 44.28 -8.39
CA GLU A 233 -11.00 44.66 -6.97
C GLU A 233 -9.59 44.93 -6.41
N MET A 234 -8.46 44.76 -7.12
CA MET A 234 -7.18 45.17 -6.50
C MET A 234 -7.03 46.69 -6.56
N SER A 235 -7.14 47.30 -5.38
CA SER A 235 -6.63 48.65 -5.13
C SER A 235 -5.15 48.70 -5.54
N SER A 236 -4.69 49.84 -6.05
CA SER A 236 -3.29 50.02 -6.45
C SER A 236 -2.33 49.67 -5.29
N ALA A 237 -1.10 49.26 -5.61
CA ALA A 237 -0.08 48.99 -4.59
C ALA A 237 0.13 50.19 -3.64
N GLU A 238 -0.05 51.42 -4.14
CA GLU A 238 -0.03 52.64 -3.34
C GLU A 238 -1.22 52.74 -2.36
N GLU A 239 -2.44 52.39 -2.79
CA GLU A 239 -3.63 52.38 -1.94
C GLU A 239 -3.56 51.30 -0.85
N LEU A 240 -3.04 50.11 -1.18
CA LEU A 240 -2.85 49.03 -0.22
C LEU A 240 -1.80 49.41 0.84
N ARG A 241 -0.67 50.02 0.42
CA ARG A 241 0.31 50.55 1.36
C ARG A 241 -0.29 51.66 2.24
N ALA A 242 -1.12 52.53 1.68
CA ALA A 242 -1.82 53.57 2.43
C ALA A 242 -2.82 53.02 3.46
N GLN A 243 -3.35 51.82 3.21
CA GLN A 243 -4.21 51.07 4.14
C GLN A 243 -3.40 50.24 5.17
N GLY A 244 -2.07 50.26 5.11
CA GLY A 244 -1.18 49.60 6.06
C GLY A 244 -0.79 48.17 5.70
N TYR A 245 -1.07 47.72 4.47
CA TYR A 245 -0.64 46.42 3.98
C TYR A 245 0.84 46.44 3.57
N GLU A 246 1.53 45.33 3.78
CA GLU A 246 2.86 45.10 3.23
C GLU A 246 2.72 44.62 1.79
N VAL A 247 3.28 45.37 0.84
CA VAL A 247 3.12 45.11 -0.60
C VAL A 247 4.47 45.04 -1.31
N HIS A 248 4.75 43.88 -1.92
CA HIS A 248 5.93 43.65 -2.75
C HIS A 248 5.52 43.43 -4.20
N GLU A 249 5.86 44.38 -5.07
CA GLU A 249 5.55 44.29 -6.50
C GLU A 249 6.58 43.39 -7.21
N LEU A 250 6.09 42.49 -8.05
CA LEU A 250 6.87 41.57 -8.86
C LEU A 250 6.91 42.08 -10.29
N THR A 251 8.12 42.14 -10.87
CA THR A 251 8.26 42.28 -12.32
C THR A 251 7.86 40.97 -12.99
N ALA A 252 7.45 41.04 -14.27
CA ALA A 252 7.17 39.84 -15.06
C ALA A 252 8.32 38.82 -15.01
N GLU A 253 9.57 39.28 -15.17
CA GLU A 253 10.76 38.42 -15.07
C GLU A 253 10.92 37.74 -13.70
N LYS A 254 10.64 38.45 -12.59
CA LYS A 254 10.70 37.85 -11.25
C LYS A 254 9.55 36.88 -11.02
N PHE A 255 8.38 37.17 -11.57
CA PHE A 255 7.21 36.30 -11.47
C PHE A 255 7.42 35.00 -12.25
N ASP A 256 7.93 35.08 -13.47
CA ASP A 256 8.24 33.89 -14.29
C ASP A 256 9.29 33.01 -13.62
N LYS A 257 10.33 33.62 -13.05
CA LYS A 257 11.37 32.89 -12.35
C LYS A 257 10.84 32.27 -11.05
N LEU A 258 10.01 32.98 -10.29
CA LEU A 258 9.34 32.44 -9.10
C LEU A 258 8.46 31.23 -9.46
N ARG A 259 7.73 31.31 -10.57
CA ARG A 259 6.89 30.23 -11.09
C ARG A 259 7.73 29.01 -11.49
N GLN A 260 8.84 29.22 -12.21
CA GLN A 260 9.77 28.14 -12.52
C GLN A 260 10.36 27.49 -11.26
N ASP A 261 10.74 28.29 -10.27
CA ASP A 261 11.25 27.79 -8.99
C ASP A 261 10.18 26.99 -8.24
N MET A 262 8.89 27.36 -8.34
CA MET A 262 7.79 26.60 -7.73
C MET A 262 7.68 25.20 -8.30
N ASP A 263 7.78 25.07 -9.63
CA ASP A 263 7.73 23.79 -10.31
C ASP A 263 8.98 22.94 -10.05
N GLU A 264 10.18 23.55 -10.06
CA GLU A 264 11.45 22.85 -9.90
C GLU A 264 11.69 22.37 -8.46
N PHE A 265 11.28 23.16 -7.46
CA PHE A 265 11.56 22.89 -6.05
C PHE A 265 10.33 22.45 -5.23
N GLY A 266 9.16 22.29 -5.86
CA GLY A 266 7.93 21.88 -5.18
C GLY A 266 7.48 22.90 -4.13
N ILE A 267 7.60 24.20 -4.43
CA ILE A 267 7.22 25.29 -3.52
C ILE A 267 5.70 25.41 -3.54
N THR A 268 5.08 25.30 -2.36
CA THR A 268 3.64 25.40 -2.18
C THR A 268 3.25 26.81 -1.74
N ASN A 269 1.96 27.15 -1.78
CA ASN A 269 1.47 28.44 -1.28
C ASN A 269 1.83 28.71 0.20
N GLU A 270 2.09 27.66 0.99
CA GLU A 270 2.44 27.76 2.41
C GLU A 270 3.87 28.27 2.63
N ASN A 271 4.81 27.93 1.74
CA ASN A 271 6.22 28.32 1.84
C ASN A 271 6.66 29.34 0.77
N LEU A 272 5.76 29.70 -0.15
CA LEU A 272 6.01 30.61 -1.27
C LEU A 272 6.52 31.99 -0.82
N HIS A 273 5.93 32.57 0.23
CA HIS A 273 6.33 33.90 0.70
C HIS A 273 7.72 33.91 1.34
N GLU A 274 8.03 32.90 2.17
CA GLU A 274 9.35 32.76 2.79
C GLU A 274 10.43 32.49 1.75
N TYR A 275 10.11 31.68 0.73
CA TYR A 275 10.98 31.45 -0.40
C TYR A 275 11.24 32.74 -1.18
N TYR A 276 10.20 33.51 -1.48
CA TYR A 276 10.32 34.80 -2.16
C TYR A 276 11.24 35.76 -1.39
N LEU A 277 11.00 35.96 -0.10
CA LEU A 277 11.81 36.86 0.74
C LEU A 277 13.29 36.43 0.85
N SER A 278 13.57 35.14 0.69
CA SER A 278 14.92 34.58 0.81
C SER A 278 15.72 34.66 -0.51
N ASN A 279 15.04 34.73 -1.65
CA ASN A 279 15.65 34.53 -2.97
C ASN A 279 15.48 35.72 -3.94
N TYR A 280 14.65 36.71 -3.62
CA TYR A 280 14.27 37.81 -4.52
C TYR A 280 14.31 39.20 -3.88
#